data_AF-A0A821J1W8-F1
#
_entry.id   AF-A0A821J1W8-F1
#
_cell.length_a   1.000
_cell.length_b   1.000
_cell.length_c   1.000
_cell.angle_alpha   90.00
_cell.angle_beta   90.00
_cell.angle_gamma   90.00
#
_symmetry.space_group_name_H-M   'P 1'
#
loop_
_entity.id
_entity.type
_entity.pdbx_description
1 polymer ?
#
loop_
_entity_poly.entity_id
_entity_poly.type
_entity_poly.pdbx_seq_one_letter_code
_entity_poly.pdbx_strand_id
1 'polypeptide(L)'
;LAITDESDPQLAGLTDCIKEEVQGSTGWQRMGHLMLKVGHFDQAEELYNELLEKASNDSDRAFIYHMLGMMKNNQGGYQQAVTFYEKSLEIKRQTLPEDDVSLAPTYGNIGLVYDNMGEYSKALEYYEKSL
;
A
#
# COMPACT_ATOMS: atom_id res chain seq x y z
N LEU A 1 -9.50 -18.25 -7.13
CA LEU A 1 -9.36 -17.51 -5.85
C LEU A 1 -10.74 -16.97 -5.50
N ALA A 2 -11.42 -17.57 -4.52
CA ALA A 2 -12.66 -17.05 -3.97
C ALA A 2 -12.25 -16.02 -2.91
N ILE A 3 -12.05 -14.76 -3.34
CA ILE A 3 -11.38 -13.71 -2.55
C ILE A 3 -12.35 -13.03 -1.57
N THR A 4 -13.55 -13.55 -1.38
CA THR A 4 -14.52 -12.98 -0.44
C THR A 4 -15.36 -14.09 0.16
N ASP A 5 -15.59 -14.01 1.46
CA ASP A 5 -16.70 -14.68 2.13
C ASP A 5 -17.97 -14.41 1.32
N GLU A 6 -18.55 -15.45 0.70
CA GLU A 6 -19.76 -15.37 -0.15
C GLU A 6 -21.00 -14.87 0.61
N SER A 7 -20.87 -14.59 1.90
CA SER A 7 -21.95 -14.11 2.76
C SER A 7 -22.23 -12.60 2.66
N ASP A 8 -21.40 -11.80 1.99
CA ASP A 8 -21.70 -10.38 1.68
C ASP A 8 -22.05 -10.18 0.18
N PRO A 9 -23.35 -10.06 -0.17
CA PRO A 9 -23.81 -9.92 -1.54
C PRO A 9 -23.37 -8.61 -2.21
N GLN A 10 -23.09 -7.55 -1.43
CA GLN A 10 -22.62 -6.27 -1.99
C GLN A 10 -21.15 -6.37 -2.38
N LEU A 11 -20.34 -7.06 -1.56
CA LEU A 11 -18.91 -7.23 -1.81
C LEU A 11 -18.64 -8.21 -2.97
N ALA A 12 -19.43 -9.29 -3.07
CA ALA A 12 -19.37 -10.22 -4.20
C ALA A 12 -19.75 -9.52 -5.53
N GLY A 13 -20.83 -8.73 -5.52
CA GLY A 13 -21.26 -7.95 -6.68
C GLY A 13 -20.25 -6.87 -7.11
N LEU A 14 -19.59 -6.19 -6.16
CA LEU A 14 -18.51 -5.24 -6.47
C LEU A 14 -17.25 -5.95 -6.99
N THR A 15 -16.91 -7.10 -6.42
CA THR A 15 -15.74 -7.88 -6.82
C THR A 15 -15.88 -8.39 -8.25
N ASP A 16 -17.06 -8.84 -8.65
CA ASP A 16 -17.31 -9.29 -10.02
C ASP A 16 -17.49 -8.12 -11.00
N CYS A 17 -18.13 -7.01 -10.60
CA CYS A 17 -18.17 -5.77 -11.39
C CYS A 17 -16.77 -5.21 -11.67
N ILE A 18 -15.88 -5.19 -10.67
CA ILE A 18 -14.52 -4.67 -10.81
C ILE A 18 -13.61 -5.64 -11.58
N LYS A 19 -13.82 -6.97 -11.47
CA LYS A 19 -13.15 -7.95 -12.32
C LYS A 19 -13.52 -7.79 -13.80
N GLU A 20 -14.77 -7.46 -14.11
CA GLU A 20 -15.24 -7.28 -15.49
C GLU A 20 -14.88 -5.90 -16.08
N GLU A 21 -14.92 -4.83 -15.28
CA GLU A 21 -14.57 -3.47 -15.77
C GLU A 21 -13.07 -3.23 -15.93
N VAL A 22 -12.20 -4.01 -15.27
CA VAL A 22 -10.83 -3.56 -15.02
C VAL A 22 -9.77 -4.62 -15.34
N GLN A 23 -9.40 -4.71 -16.62
CA GLN A 23 -8.13 -5.30 -17.02
C GLN A 23 -6.90 -4.40 -16.75
N GLY A 24 -6.95 -3.51 -15.75
CA GLY A 24 -5.91 -2.51 -15.46
C GLY A 24 -5.55 -2.39 -13.98
N SER A 25 -4.37 -1.84 -13.69
CA SER A 25 -3.87 -1.62 -12.33
C SER A 25 -4.78 -0.72 -11.48
N THR A 26 -5.57 0.16 -12.09
CA THR A 26 -6.41 1.16 -11.42
C THR A 26 -7.66 0.63 -10.70
N GLY A 27 -8.21 -0.52 -11.10
CA GLY A 27 -9.40 -1.09 -10.45
C GLY A 27 -9.08 -1.78 -9.14
N TRP A 28 -8.03 -2.60 -9.17
CA TRP A 28 -7.49 -3.26 -7.98
C TRP A 28 -7.02 -2.26 -6.92
N GLN A 29 -6.46 -1.12 -7.36
CA GLN A 29 -6.11 -0.01 -6.47
C GLN A 29 -7.31 0.55 -5.70
N ARG A 30 -8.42 0.81 -6.40
CA ARG A 30 -9.65 1.34 -5.79
C ARG A 30 -10.27 0.34 -4.84
N MET A 31 -10.28 -0.94 -5.21
CA MET A 31 -10.81 -2.02 -4.37
C MET A 31 -10.02 -2.15 -3.06
N GLY A 32 -8.70 -2.26 -3.14
CA GLY A 32 -7.87 -2.38 -1.93
C GLY A 32 -8.00 -1.15 -1.03
N HIS A 33 -8.03 0.07 -1.58
CA HIS A 33 -8.28 1.28 -0.78
C HIS A 33 -9.65 1.29 -0.09
N LEU A 34 -10.70 0.78 -0.77
CA LEU A 34 -12.03 0.63 -0.16
C LEU A 34 -12.01 -0.40 0.98
N MET A 35 -11.37 -1.56 0.77
CA MET A 35 -11.23 -2.59 1.81
C MET A 35 -10.52 -2.05 3.07
N LEU A 36 -9.48 -1.22 2.89
CA LEU A 36 -8.81 -0.54 4.00
C LEU A 36 -9.72 0.44 4.75
N LYS A 37 -10.64 1.13 4.05
CA LYS A 37 -11.58 2.07 4.67
C LYS A 37 -12.70 1.36 5.43
N VAL A 38 -13.16 0.22 4.94
CA VAL A 38 -14.23 -0.57 5.59
C VAL A 38 -13.66 -1.46 6.71
N GLY A 39 -12.34 -1.60 6.81
CA GLY A 39 -11.66 -2.34 7.88
C GLY A 39 -11.46 -3.84 7.57
N HIS A 40 -11.64 -4.26 6.32
CA HIS A 40 -11.38 -5.62 5.86
C HIS A 40 -9.89 -5.84 5.57
N PHE A 41 -9.06 -5.71 6.60
CA PHE A 41 -7.60 -5.73 6.42
C PHE A 41 -7.06 -7.08 5.95
N ASP A 42 -7.61 -8.20 6.41
CA ASP A 42 -7.14 -9.54 6.04
C ASP A 42 -7.35 -9.82 4.55
N GLN A 43 -8.51 -9.43 4.02
CA GLN A 43 -8.83 -9.54 2.59
C GLN A 43 -7.97 -8.59 1.73
N ALA A 44 -7.74 -7.37 2.22
CA ALA A 44 -6.84 -6.43 1.54
C ALA A 44 -5.41 -6.98 1.47
N GLU A 45 -4.92 -7.62 2.52
CA GLU A 45 -3.60 -8.24 2.57
C GLU A 45 -3.47 -9.39 1.56
N GLU A 46 -4.45 -10.31 1.53
CA GLU A 46 -4.48 -11.40 0.55
C GLU A 46 -4.45 -10.88 -0.88
N LEU A 47 -5.29 -9.87 -1.17
CA LEU A 47 -5.35 -9.24 -2.49
C LEU A 47 -4.01 -8.60 -2.87
N TYR A 48 -3.39 -7.83 -1.98
CA TYR A 48 -2.11 -7.18 -2.28
C TYR A 48 -0.97 -8.19 -2.48
N ASN A 49 -0.97 -9.30 -1.74
CA ASN A 49 0.03 -10.35 -1.95
C ASN A 49 -0.17 -11.05 -3.31
N GLU A 50 -1.39 -11.35 -3.71
CA GLU A 50 -1.67 -11.91 -5.04
C GLU A 50 -1.26 -10.95 -6.17
N LEU A 51 -1.54 -9.65 -6.01
CA LEU A 51 -1.11 -8.63 -6.97
C LEU A 51 0.41 -8.52 -7.03
N LEU A 52 1.10 -8.68 -5.90
CA LEU A 52 2.56 -8.63 -5.83
C LEU A 52 3.20 -9.77 -6.63
N GLU A 53 2.64 -10.99 -6.54
CA GLU A 53 3.07 -12.13 -7.32
C GLU A 53 2.84 -11.93 -8.83
N LYS A 54 1.75 -11.27 -9.20
CA LYS A 54 1.38 -10.99 -10.60
C LYS A 54 2.03 -9.73 -11.17
N ALA A 55 2.70 -8.93 -10.36
CA ALA A 55 3.24 -7.65 -10.78
C ALA A 55 4.36 -7.85 -11.84
N SER A 56 4.07 -7.38 -13.05
CA SER A 56 4.97 -7.49 -14.22
C SER A 56 6.02 -6.40 -14.31
N ASN A 57 5.90 -5.34 -13.52
CA ASN A 57 6.83 -4.21 -13.52
C ASN A 57 7.07 -3.69 -12.10
N ASP A 58 8.18 -2.98 -11.95
CA ASP A 58 8.65 -2.45 -10.68
C ASP A 58 7.78 -1.32 -10.14
N SER A 59 7.16 -0.52 -11.01
CA SER A 59 6.20 0.51 -10.61
C SER A 59 5.00 -0.06 -9.87
N ASP A 60 4.42 -1.15 -10.37
CA ASP A 60 3.30 -1.84 -9.74
C ASP A 60 3.72 -2.45 -8.39
N ARG A 61 4.90 -3.07 -8.32
CA ARG A 61 5.44 -3.61 -7.05
C ARG A 61 5.64 -2.50 -6.02
N ALA A 62 6.23 -1.37 -6.42
CA ALA A 62 6.44 -0.23 -5.53
C ALA A 62 5.11 0.31 -4.99
N PHE A 63 4.08 0.37 -5.84
CA PHE A 63 2.75 0.77 -5.42
C PHE A 63 2.13 -0.23 -4.44
N ILE A 64 2.19 -1.53 -4.73
CA ILE A 64 1.61 -2.57 -3.87
C ILE A 64 2.28 -2.55 -2.48
N TYR A 65 3.61 -2.43 -2.43
CA TYR A 65 4.32 -2.27 -1.17
C TYR A 65 3.89 -1.01 -0.41
N HIS A 66 3.65 0.10 -1.10
CA HIS A 66 3.12 1.30 -0.45
C HIS A 66 1.77 1.05 0.22
N MET A 67 0.86 0.34 -0.45
CA MET A 67 -0.46 0.03 0.11
C MET A 67 -0.38 -0.94 1.30
N LEU A 68 0.49 -1.96 1.23
CA LEU A 68 0.77 -2.85 2.35
C LEU A 68 1.34 -2.08 3.56
N GLY A 69 2.20 -1.10 3.31
CA GLY A 69 2.71 -0.20 4.35
C GLY A 69 1.59 0.57 5.05
N MET A 70 0.70 1.18 4.27
CA MET A 70 -0.45 1.93 4.80
C MET A 70 -1.40 1.06 5.60
N MET A 71 -1.69 -0.15 5.11
CA MET A 71 -2.50 -1.13 5.81
C MET A 71 -1.90 -1.50 7.16
N LYS A 72 -0.62 -1.87 7.20
CA LYS A 72 0.05 -2.26 8.45
C LYS A 72 0.11 -1.11 9.44
N ASN A 73 0.29 0.13 8.98
CA ASN A 73 0.22 1.30 9.85
C ASN A 73 -1.15 1.44 10.51
N ASN A 74 -2.24 1.29 9.74
CA ASN A 74 -3.61 1.35 10.25
C ASN A 74 -3.92 0.23 11.25
N GLN A 75 -3.28 -0.94 11.10
CA GLN A 75 -3.40 -2.07 12.04
C GLN A 75 -2.49 -1.94 13.27
N GLY A 76 -1.67 -0.89 13.38
CA GLY A 76 -0.67 -0.74 14.45
C GLY A 76 0.59 -1.60 14.26
N GLY A 77 0.74 -2.28 13.12
CA GLY A 77 1.91 -3.04 12.72
C GLY A 77 3.05 -2.15 12.21
N TYR A 78 3.48 -1.18 13.01
CA TYR A 78 4.37 -0.10 12.59
C TYR A 78 5.69 -0.58 11.99
N GLN A 79 6.34 -1.59 12.58
CA GLN A 79 7.60 -2.10 12.06
C GLN A 79 7.45 -2.72 10.66
N GLN A 80 6.34 -3.43 10.41
CA GLN A 80 6.03 -3.99 9.09
C GLN A 80 5.69 -2.87 8.11
N ALA A 81 4.98 -1.83 8.56
CA ALA A 81 4.66 -0.66 7.74
C ALA A 81 5.93 0.02 7.21
N VAL A 82 6.91 0.28 8.09
CA VAL A 82 8.22 0.83 7.69
C VAL A 82 8.88 -0.06 6.64
N THR A 83 8.99 -1.38 6.89
CA THR A 83 9.63 -2.31 5.95
C THR A 83 8.97 -2.28 4.58
N PHE A 84 7.64 -2.22 4.51
CA PHE A 84 6.94 -2.14 3.23
C PHE A 84 7.15 -0.81 2.52
N TYR A 85 7.11 0.32 3.25
CA TYR A 85 7.43 1.62 2.65
C TYR A 85 8.88 1.72 2.18
N GLU A 86 9.84 1.14 2.91
CA GLU A 86 11.25 1.07 2.48
C GLU A 86 11.41 0.26 1.20
N LYS A 87 10.74 -0.89 1.05
CA LYS A 87 10.73 -1.65 -0.20
C LYS A 87 10.14 -0.85 -1.37
N SER A 88 9.05 -0.12 -1.13
CA SER A 88 8.48 0.80 -2.13
C SER A 88 9.49 1.86 -2.55
N LEU A 89 10.17 2.47 -1.57
CA LEU A 89 11.15 3.51 -1.80
C LEU A 89 12.38 2.99 -2.55
N GLU A 90 12.90 1.81 -2.17
CA GLU A 90 14.04 1.17 -2.83
C GLU A 90 13.79 0.99 -4.32
N ILE A 91 12.61 0.47 -4.68
CA ILE A 91 12.24 0.29 -6.08
C ILE A 91 12.14 1.63 -6.80
N LYS A 92 11.45 2.62 -6.21
CA LYS A 92 11.31 3.95 -6.80
C LYS A 92 12.67 4.60 -7.08
N ARG A 93 13.64 4.46 -6.17
CA ARG A 93 15.01 4.99 -6.30
C ARG A 93 15.86 4.31 -7.38
N GLN A 94 15.45 3.15 -7.90
CA GLN A 94 16.14 2.53 -9.04
C GLN A 94 15.89 3.29 -10.35
N THR A 95 14.75 3.97 -10.46
CA THR A 95 14.33 4.67 -11.68
C THR A 95 14.26 6.17 -11.53
N LEU A 96 14.20 6.67 -10.29
CA LEU A 96 14.03 8.09 -9.98
C LEU A 96 15.29 8.65 -9.30
N PRO A 97 15.67 9.90 -9.60
CA PRO A 97 16.68 10.63 -8.84
C PRO A 97 16.36 10.70 -7.34
N GLU A 98 17.39 10.86 -6.50
CA GLU A 98 17.20 10.92 -5.04
C GLU A 98 16.40 12.14 -4.57
N ASP A 99 16.41 13.23 -5.35
CA ASP A 99 15.70 14.48 -5.12
C ASP A 99 14.33 14.56 -5.84
N ASP A 100 13.85 13.43 -6.37
CA ASP A 100 12.58 13.41 -7.08
C ASP A 100 11.38 13.59 -6.13
N VAL A 101 10.54 14.58 -6.44
CA VAL A 101 9.36 14.95 -5.65
C VAL A 101 8.37 13.79 -5.47
N SER A 102 8.38 12.78 -6.35
CA SER A 102 7.52 11.60 -6.23
C SER A 102 7.94 10.62 -5.12
N LEU A 103 9.13 10.80 -4.53
CA LEU A 103 9.59 10.06 -3.35
C LEU A 103 9.02 10.64 -2.05
N ALA A 104 8.72 11.95 -2.01
CA ALA A 104 8.25 12.66 -0.83
C ALA A 104 7.06 11.98 -0.13
N PRO A 105 5.99 11.53 -0.82
CA PRO A 105 4.89 10.85 -0.15
C PRO A 105 5.31 9.56 0.58
N THR A 106 6.29 8.82 0.06
CA THR A 106 6.78 7.61 0.74
C THR A 106 7.60 7.99 1.98
N TYR A 107 8.45 9.02 1.89
CA TYR A 107 9.20 9.54 3.04
C TYR A 107 8.27 10.06 4.15
N GLY A 108 7.28 10.88 3.81
CA GLY A 108 6.30 11.40 4.77
C GLY A 108 5.50 10.30 5.47
N ASN A 109 5.16 9.22 4.75
CA ASN A 109 4.48 8.08 5.36
C ASN A 109 5.38 7.28 6.32
N ILE A 110 6.67 7.12 6.01
CA ILE A 110 7.62 6.52 6.97
C ILE A 110 7.76 7.43 8.20
N GLY A 111 7.84 8.74 8.00
CA GLY A 111 7.86 9.73 9.08
C GLY A 111 6.63 9.62 9.99
N LEU A 112 5.44 9.49 9.40
CA LEU A 112 4.19 9.27 10.13
C LEU A 112 4.19 7.96 10.93
N VAL A 113 4.74 6.88 10.38
CA VAL A 113 4.84 5.62 11.13
C VAL A 113 5.75 5.78 12.34
N TYR A 114 6.90 6.46 12.20
CA TYR A 114 7.78 6.73 13.33
C TYR A 114 7.16 7.67 14.36
N ASP A 115 6.38 8.65 13.93
CA ASP A 115 5.61 9.53 14.83
C ASP A 115 4.61 8.71 15.66
N ASN A 116 3.87 7.81 15.01
CA ASN A 116 2.96 6.87 15.69
C ASN A 116 3.66 5.93 16.69
N MET A 117 4.95 5.64 16.48
CA MET A 117 5.78 4.85 17.40
C MET A 117 6.36 5.68 18.56
N GLY A 118 6.23 7.01 18.53
CA GLY A 118 6.89 7.92 19.47
C GLY A 118 8.39 8.14 19.19
N GLU A 119 8.87 7.71 18.02
CA GLU A 119 10.26 7.80 17.58
C GLU A 119 10.51 9.15 16.86
N TYR A 120 10.24 10.25 17.57
CA TYR A 120 10.16 11.60 16.98
C TYR A 120 11.41 12.04 16.23
N SER A 121 12.61 11.65 16.69
CA SER A 121 13.86 12.00 16.00
C SER A 121 13.93 11.39 14.60
N LYS A 122 13.46 10.15 14.44
CA LYS A 122 13.39 9.49 13.12
C LYS A 122 12.26 10.07 12.29
N ALA A 123 11.12 10.35 12.91
CA ALA A 123 10.00 11.00 12.22
C ALA A 123 10.44 12.31 11.57
N LEU A 124 11.17 13.16 12.31
CA LEU A 124 11.70 14.43 11.81
C LEU A 124 12.64 14.24 10.62
N GLU A 125 13.59 13.31 10.70
CA GLU A 125 14.52 13.02 9.59
C GLU A 125 13.77 12.64 8.30
N TYR A 126 12.72 11.83 8.42
CA TYR A 126 11.91 11.40 7.29
C TYR A 126 10.97 12.51 6.77
N TYR A 127 10.45 13.37 7.65
CA TYR A 127 9.70 14.54 7.23
C TYR A 127 10.58 15.56 6.50
N GLU A 128 11.82 15.77 6.93
CA GLU A 128 12.76 16.65 6.23
C GLU A 128 13.08 16.14 4.82
N LYS A 129 13.21 14.82 4.62
CA LYS A 129 13.37 14.20 3.29
C LYS A 129 12.11 14.29 2.42
N SER A 130 10.96 14.63 3.00
CA SER A 130 9.69 14.77 2.29
C SER A 130 9.41 16.20 1.82
N LEU A 131 10.26 17.18 2.16
CA LEU A 131 10.13 18.59 1.80
C LEU A 131 10.93 18.92 0.54
#